data_AF-A0A3B0NXG5-F1
#
_entry.id   AF-A0A3B0NXG5-F1
#
_cell.length_a   1.000
_cell.length_b   1.000
_cell.length_c   1.000
_cell.angle_alpha   90.00
_cell.angle_beta   90.00
_cell.angle_gamma   90.00
#
_symmetry.space_group_name_H-M   'P 1'
#
loop_
_entity.id
_entity.type
_entity.pdbx_description
1 polymer ?
#
loop_
_entity_poly.entity_id
_entity_poly.type
_entity_poly.pdbx_seq_one_letter_code
_entity_poly.pdbx_strand_id
1 'polypeptide(L)'
;MPSKIKKGLIATGIVAAVIAVPAALTLIPYSIQKSAFNKIIAKNNELIEQYKKSEQEFLVKYNEKRKRISETKNEIAALEDEYNEKINQENPNQEEIKGLQEQIAKSKEKIQKLENEYQEGIFKFVLPSLEKLAREGNSKHTEDIIKYTALYIVNKHKQFNTKLEDLGKSVDLYYPKEEEATRISRFYQGW
;
A
#
# COMPACT_ATOMS: atom_id res chain seq x y z
N MET A 1 -24.18 13.32 14.30
CA MET A 1 -23.59 12.12 13.66
C MET A 1 -23.08 11.19 14.76
N PRO A 2 -23.67 10.02 15.02
CA PRO A 2 -23.19 9.20 16.12
C PRO A 2 -22.10 8.25 15.64
N SER A 3 -20.95 8.38 16.30
CA SER A 3 -19.67 7.66 16.21
C SER A 3 -19.73 6.12 16.38
N LYS A 4 -20.92 5.50 16.31
CA LYS A 4 -21.11 4.06 16.56
C LYS A 4 -20.99 3.19 15.30
N ILE A 5 -21.08 3.77 14.10
CA ILE A 5 -21.08 2.99 12.85
C ILE A 5 -19.65 2.55 12.45
N LYS A 6 -18.60 3.30 12.84
CA LYS A 6 -17.21 2.99 12.46
C LYS A 6 -16.60 1.76 13.16
N LYS A 7 -17.18 1.27 14.26
CA LYS A 7 -16.72 0.04 14.94
C LYS A 7 -17.44 -1.23 14.49
N GLY A 8 -18.62 -1.09 13.86
CA GLY A 8 -19.43 -2.23 13.41
C GLY A 8 -18.80 -2.99 12.24
N LEU A 9 -18.17 -2.26 11.30
CA LEU A 9 -17.62 -2.88 10.09
C LEU A 9 -16.37 -3.74 10.33
N ILE A 10 -15.61 -3.47 11.40
CA ILE A 10 -14.44 -4.26 11.79
C ILE A 10 -14.85 -5.57 12.49
N ALA A 11 -16.04 -5.60 13.10
CA ALA A 11 -16.49 -6.75 13.90
C ALA A 11 -17.29 -7.78 13.09
N THR A 12 -17.99 -7.40 12.03
CA THR A 12 -18.93 -8.31 11.36
C THR A 12 -18.33 -9.16 10.23
N GLY A 13 -17.14 -8.81 9.70
CA GLY A 13 -16.51 -9.57 8.60
C GLY A 13 -15.62 -10.74 9.03
N ILE A 14 -15.08 -10.74 10.26
CA ILE A 14 -14.10 -11.74 10.74
C ILE A 14 -14.76 -12.86 11.58
N VAL A 15 -16.01 -12.67 12.02
CA VAL A 15 -16.64 -13.54 13.03
C VAL A 15 -17.41 -14.72 12.44
N ALA A 16 -17.70 -14.75 11.13
CA ALA A 16 -18.60 -15.76 10.54
C ALA A 16 -18.04 -17.20 10.54
N ALA A 17 -16.76 -17.43 10.81
CA ALA A 17 -16.20 -18.78 10.94
C ALA A 17 -16.03 -19.27 12.41
N VAL A 18 -16.46 -18.50 13.42
CA VAL A 18 -16.04 -18.73 14.83
C VAL A 18 -17.16 -19.29 15.74
N ILE A 19 -18.38 -19.49 15.26
CA ILE A 19 -19.49 -19.98 16.10
C ILE A 19 -19.65 -21.50 15.97
N ALA A 20 -18.65 -22.26 16.43
CA ALA A 20 -18.82 -23.70 16.70
C ALA A 20 -17.84 -24.30 17.73
N VAL A 21 -16.88 -23.52 18.28
CA VAL A 21 -15.73 -24.09 19.01
C VAL A 21 -15.66 -23.84 20.53
N PRO A 22 -16.45 -22.96 21.19
CA PRO A 22 -16.26 -22.78 22.64
C PRO A 22 -16.61 -24.00 23.49
N ALA A 23 -17.64 -24.77 23.12
CA ALA A 23 -18.13 -25.89 23.94
C ALA A 23 -17.35 -27.21 23.75
N ALA A 24 -16.61 -27.36 22.65
CA ALA A 24 -15.84 -28.57 22.38
C ALA A 24 -14.43 -28.57 23.02
N LEU A 25 -13.89 -27.39 23.35
CA LEU A 25 -12.53 -27.25 23.89
C LEU A 25 -12.39 -27.65 25.36
N THR A 26 -13.46 -27.63 26.16
CA THR A 26 -13.42 -27.99 27.58
C THR A 26 -13.18 -29.48 27.83
N LEU A 27 -13.36 -30.33 26.81
CA LEU A 27 -13.11 -31.77 26.86
C LEU A 27 -11.75 -32.19 26.26
N ILE A 28 -10.97 -31.25 25.71
CA ILE A 28 -9.69 -31.55 25.07
C ILE A 28 -8.55 -31.43 26.10
N PRO A 29 -7.74 -32.48 26.30
CA PRO A 29 -6.58 -32.45 27.20
C PRO A 29 -5.66 -31.25 26.93
N TYR A 30 -5.14 -30.64 28.00
CA TYR A 30 -4.26 -29.47 27.95
C TYR A 30 -3.05 -29.65 27.02
N SER A 31 -2.50 -30.87 26.93
CA SER A 31 -1.40 -31.20 26.00
C SER A 31 -1.78 -31.03 24.52
N ILE A 32 -3.01 -31.38 24.15
CA ILE A 32 -3.54 -31.22 22.79
C ILE A 32 -3.84 -29.75 22.51
N GLN A 33 -4.39 -29.01 23.49
CA GLN A 33 -4.60 -27.56 23.37
C GLN A 33 -3.27 -26.82 23.20
N LYS A 34 -2.24 -27.14 23.99
CA LYS A 34 -0.89 -26.58 23.88
C LYS A 34 -0.23 -26.90 22.55
N SER A 35 -0.39 -28.13 22.06
CA SER A 35 0.11 -28.53 20.73
C SER A 35 -0.56 -27.74 19.60
N ALA A 36 -1.88 -27.59 19.65
CA ALA A 36 -2.64 -26.79 18.68
C ALA A 36 -2.23 -25.31 18.71
N PHE A 37 -2.05 -24.75 19.91
CA PHE A 37 -1.58 -23.38 20.09
C PHE A 37 -0.17 -23.16 19.52
N ASN A 38 0.76 -24.08 19.78
CA ASN A 38 2.11 -24.02 19.24
C ASN A 38 2.12 -24.11 17.71
N LYS A 39 1.23 -24.91 17.11
CA LYS A 39 1.07 -24.96 15.63
C LYS A 39 0.60 -23.63 15.07
N ILE A 40 -0.32 -22.93 15.76
CA ILE A 40 -0.78 -21.60 15.34
C ILE A 40 0.34 -20.58 15.40
N ILE A 41 1.12 -20.56 16.49
CA ILE A 41 2.28 -19.66 16.62
C ILE A 41 3.32 -19.97 15.54
N ALA A 42 3.65 -21.25 15.32
CA ALA A 42 4.60 -21.66 14.29
C ALA A 42 4.15 -21.19 12.89
N LYS A 43 2.86 -21.37 12.56
CA LYS A 43 2.30 -20.87 11.30
C LYS A 43 2.39 -19.34 11.18
N ASN A 44 2.05 -18.60 12.23
CA ASN A 44 2.17 -17.14 12.24
C ASN A 44 3.62 -16.70 12.01
N ASN A 45 4.59 -17.36 12.67
CA ASN A 45 6.01 -17.05 12.50
C ASN A 45 6.47 -17.33 11.05
N GLU A 46 6.06 -18.45 10.46
CA GLU A 46 6.36 -18.77 9.06
C GLU A 46 5.82 -17.70 8.10
N LEU A 47 4.57 -17.24 8.30
CA LEU A 47 3.98 -16.17 7.50
C LEU A 47 4.73 -14.84 7.66
N ILE A 48 5.15 -14.52 8.88
CA ILE A 48 5.95 -13.31 9.17
C ILE A 48 7.34 -13.40 8.52
N GLU A 49 7.99 -14.56 8.55
CA GLU A 49 9.27 -14.79 7.89
C GLU A 49 9.16 -14.68 6.37
N GLN A 50 8.09 -15.22 5.77
CA GLN A 50 7.80 -15.05 4.34
C GLN A 50 7.66 -13.57 3.97
N TYR A 51 6.91 -12.80 4.77
CA TYR A 51 6.82 -11.34 4.60
C TYR A 51 8.20 -10.67 4.70
N LYS A 52 8.95 -10.91 5.77
CA LYS A 52 10.27 -10.30 6.00
C LYS A 52 11.24 -10.62 4.86
N LYS A 53 11.24 -11.85 4.36
CA LYS A 53 12.06 -12.24 3.21
C LYS A 53 11.67 -11.44 1.96
N SER A 54 10.39 -11.32 1.66
CA SER A 54 9.92 -10.55 0.50
C SER A 54 10.21 -9.05 0.62
N GLU A 55 10.15 -8.49 1.83
CA GLU A 55 10.55 -7.11 2.13
C GLU A 55 12.05 -6.91 1.91
N GLN A 56 12.90 -7.84 2.38
CA GLN A 56 14.34 -7.79 2.13
C GLN A 56 14.68 -7.87 0.64
N GLU A 57 14.05 -8.78 -0.10
CA GLU A 57 14.24 -8.90 -1.55
C GLU A 57 13.84 -7.62 -2.29
N PHE A 58 12.72 -7.00 -1.88
CA PHE A 58 12.30 -5.71 -2.39
C PHE A 58 13.34 -4.62 -2.08
N LEU A 59 13.79 -4.52 -0.83
CA LEU A 59 14.78 -3.53 -0.41
C LEU A 59 16.07 -3.69 -1.21
N VAL A 60 16.60 -4.90 -1.39
CA VAL A 60 17.83 -5.13 -2.19
C VAL A 60 17.65 -4.62 -3.62
N LYS A 61 16.51 -4.90 -4.26
CA LYS A 61 16.24 -4.51 -5.66
C LYS A 61 15.91 -3.04 -5.86
N TYR A 62 15.36 -2.38 -4.85
CA TYR A 62 14.81 -1.02 -4.97
C TYR A 62 15.51 0.01 -4.07
N ASN A 63 16.53 -0.37 -3.30
CA ASN A 63 17.29 0.57 -2.46
C ASN A 63 17.96 1.68 -3.30
N GLU A 64 18.55 1.33 -4.43
CA GLU A 64 19.14 2.33 -5.33
C GLU A 64 18.09 3.30 -5.88
N LYS A 65 16.90 2.81 -6.25
CA LYS A 65 15.79 3.67 -6.67
C LYS A 65 15.32 4.59 -5.54
N ARG A 66 15.23 4.07 -4.31
CA ARG A 66 14.88 4.87 -3.12
C ARG A 66 15.88 6.00 -2.90
N LYS A 67 17.18 5.72 -3.03
CA LYS A 67 18.24 6.73 -2.94
C LYS A 67 18.08 7.79 -4.02
N ARG A 68 17.92 7.38 -5.28
CA ARG A 68 17.67 8.31 -6.40
C ARG A 68 16.43 9.18 -6.21
N ILE A 69 15.33 8.62 -5.71
CA ILE A 69 14.13 9.41 -5.37
C ILE A 69 14.48 10.48 -4.33
N SER A 70 15.22 10.12 -3.29
CA SER A 70 15.62 11.07 -2.25
C SER A 70 16.57 12.15 -2.78
N GLU A 71 17.55 11.78 -3.60
CA GLU A 71 18.50 12.69 -4.23
C GLU A 71 17.77 13.69 -5.13
N THR A 72 16.90 13.22 -6.04
CA THR A 72 16.14 14.10 -6.92
C THR A 72 15.12 14.96 -6.14
N LYS A 73 14.58 14.51 -5.01
CA LYS A 73 13.75 15.38 -4.14
C LYS A 73 14.55 16.54 -3.56
N ASN A 74 15.79 16.29 -3.15
CA ASN A 74 16.69 17.34 -2.67
C ASN A 74 17.10 18.29 -3.80
N GLU A 75 17.33 17.78 -5.01
CA GLU A 75 17.59 18.61 -6.19
C GLU A 75 16.41 19.54 -6.50
N ILE A 76 15.17 19.04 -6.44
CA ILE A 76 13.97 19.87 -6.62
C ILE A 76 13.89 20.95 -5.54
N ALA A 77 14.11 20.60 -4.27
CA ALA A 77 14.05 21.58 -3.20
C ALA A 77 15.07 22.71 -3.41
N ALA A 78 16.31 22.38 -3.80
CA ALA A 78 17.32 23.38 -4.12
C ALA A 78 16.94 24.27 -5.32
N LEU A 79 16.35 23.69 -6.36
CA LEU A 79 15.84 24.44 -7.51
C LEU A 79 14.64 25.34 -7.14
N GLU A 80 13.76 24.88 -6.24
CA GLU A 80 12.64 25.66 -5.73
C GLU A 80 13.12 26.84 -4.86
N ASP A 81 14.16 26.64 -4.06
CA ASP A 81 14.81 27.71 -3.29
C ASP A 81 15.43 28.75 -4.23
N GLU A 82 16.19 28.32 -5.25
CA GLU A 82 16.78 29.22 -6.25
C GLU A 82 15.70 29.99 -7.04
N TYR A 83 14.62 29.31 -7.42
CA TYR A 83 13.46 29.94 -8.07
C TYR A 83 12.85 31.04 -7.19
N ASN A 84 12.66 30.77 -5.90
CA ASN A 84 12.10 31.72 -4.95
C ASN A 84 13.05 32.90 -4.69
N GLU A 85 14.37 32.69 -4.69
CA GLU A 85 15.32 33.80 -4.62
C GLU A 85 15.23 34.69 -5.86
N LYS A 86 15.18 34.10 -7.06
CA LYS A 86 15.15 34.81 -8.34
C LYS A 86 13.88 35.63 -8.56
N ILE A 87 12.71 35.10 -8.15
CA ILE A 87 11.44 35.83 -8.33
C ILE A 87 11.30 37.04 -7.39
N ASN A 88 12.03 37.04 -6.27
CA ASN A 88 11.99 38.10 -5.26
C ASN A 88 13.04 39.21 -5.50
N GLN A 89 13.82 39.14 -6.59
CA GLN A 89 14.79 40.19 -6.96
C GLN A 89 14.06 41.44 -7.49
N GLU A 90 14.64 42.63 -7.30
CA GLU A 90 14.07 43.91 -7.79
C GLU A 90 13.85 43.93 -9.31
N ASN A 91 14.72 43.26 -10.08
CA ASN A 91 14.61 43.10 -11.53
C ASN A 91 14.79 41.62 -11.90
N PRO A 92 13.72 40.81 -11.80
CA PRO A 92 13.82 39.37 -12.03
C PRO A 92 14.07 39.03 -13.50
N ASN A 93 15.08 38.20 -13.78
CA ASN A 93 15.34 37.69 -15.12
C ASN A 93 14.31 36.62 -15.51
N GLN A 94 13.35 36.98 -16.36
CA GLN A 94 12.25 36.11 -16.78
C GLN A 94 12.71 34.86 -17.55
N GLU A 95 13.82 34.92 -18.30
CA GLU A 95 14.35 33.76 -19.01
C GLU A 95 14.93 32.72 -18.05
N GLU A 96 15.66 33.16 -17.03
CA GLU A 96 16.20 32.29 -15.98
C GLU A 96 15.08 31.65 -15.15
N ILE A 97 14.07 32.43 -14.77
CA ILE A 97 12.89 31.94 -14.03
C ILE A 97 12.17 30.86 -14.83
N LYS A 98 11.94 31.07 -16.12
CA LYS A 98 11.31 30.08 -17.00
C LYS A 98 12.18 28.83 -17.12
N GLY A 99 13.50 28.98 -17.27
CA GLY A 99 14.45 27.87 -17.28
C GLY A 99 14.40 27.02 -16.01
N LEU A 100 14.32 27.65 -14.83
CA LEU A 100 14.18 26.95 -13.54
C LEU A 100 12.84 26.22 -13.44
N GLN A 101 11.73 26.83 -13.87
CA GLN A 101 10.42 26.17 -13.90
C GLN A 101 10.43 24.91 -14.78
N GLU A 102 11.06 24.97 -15.96
CA GLU A 102 11.18 23.82 -16.84
C GLU A 102 12.04 22.70 -16.24
N GLN A 103 13.12 23.04 -15.53
CA GLN A 103 13.95 22.06 -14.82
C GLN A 103 13.19 21.40 -13.66
N ILE A 104 12.48 22.19 -12.84
CA ILE A 104 11.65 21.68 -11.75
C ILE A 104 10.58 20.74 -12.30
N ALA A 105 9.89 21.12 -13.38
CA ALA A 105 8.87 20.29 -14.02
C ALA A 105 9.45 18.94 -14.50
N LYS A 106 10.57 18.96 -15.23
CA LYS A 106 11.27 17.74 -15.69
C LYS A 106 11.69 16.84 -14.52
N SER A 107 12.22 17.42 -13.45
CA SER A 107 12.61 16.67 -12.25
C SER A 107 11.41 16.08 -11.51
N LYS A 108 10.28 16.80 -11.44
CA LYS A 108 9.01 16.29 -10.88
C LYS A 108 8.48 15.09 -11.68
N GLU A 109 8.49 15.16 -13.01
CA GLU A 109 8.12 14.02 -13.86
C GLU A 109 9.02 12.80 -13.64
N LYS A 110 10.34 13.03 -13.55
CA LYS A 110 11.32 11.95 -13.27
C LYS A 110 11.07 11.30 -11.92
N ILE A 111 10.81 12.08 -10.87
CA ILE A 111 10.47 11.54 -9.54
C ILE A 111 9.16 10.76 -9.61
N GLN A 112 8.13 11.30 -10.24
CA GLN A 112 6.85 10.61 -10.36
C GLN A 112 7.00 9.24 -11.02
N LYS A 113 7.81 9.15 -12.08
CA LYS A 113 8.13 7.87 -12.73
C LYS A 113 8.85 6.91 -11.78
N LEU A 114 9.88 7.37 -11.08
CA LEU A 114 10.62 6.55 -10.13
C LEU A 114 9.76 6.08 -8.95
N GLU A 115 8.88 6.95 -8.43
CA GLU A 115 7.95 6.62 -7.36
C GLU A 115 6.93 5.58 -7.83
N ASN A 116 6.39 5.71 -9.04
CA ASN A 116 5.49 4.71 -9.63
C ASN A 116 6.17 3.35 -9.75
N GLU A 117 7.38 3.28 -10.31
CA GLU A 117 8.16 2.04 -10.41
C GLU A 117 8.46 1.43 -9.03
N TYR A 118 8.74 2.26 -8.03
CA TYR A 118 8.96 1.82 -6.65
C TYR A 118 7.69 1.23 -6.04
N GLN A 119 6.53 1.85 -6.26
CA GLN A 119 5.22 1.35 -5.81
C GLN A 119 4.83 0.04 -6.50
N GLU A 120 5.05 -0.07 -7.82
CA GLU A 120 4.86 -1.32 -8.55
C GLU A 120 5.73 -2.45 -7.98
N GLY A 121 6.96 -2.12 -7.56
CA GLY A 121 7.82 -3.05 -6.83
C GLY A 121 7.17 -3.56 -5.53
N ILE A 122 6.58 -2.67 -4.72
CA ILE A 122 5.84 -3.07 -3.51
C ILE A 122 4.69 -4.02 -3.88
N PHE A 123 3.90 -3.67 -4.89
CA PHE A 123 2.76 -4.48 -5.34
C PHE A 123 3.17 -5.86 -5.86
N LYS A 124 4.34 -5.97 -6.48
CA LYS A 124 4.83 -7.22 -7.06
C LYS A 124 5.52 -8.12 -6.04
N PHE A 125 6.32 -7.55 -5.14
CA PHE A 125 7.19 -8.33 -4.26
C PHE A 125 6.61 -8.47 -2.85
N VAL A 126 6.10 -7.39 -2.26
CA VAL A 126 5.72 -7.36 -0.84
C VAL A 126 4.25 -7.69 -0.64
N LEU A 127 3.38 -7.13 -1.49
CA LEU A 127 1.93 -7.26 -1.35
C LEU A 127 1.42 -8.72 -1.37
N PRO A 128 1.97 -9.66 -2.18
CA PRO A 128 1.51 -11.05 -2.15
C PRO A 128 1.74 -11.75 -0.80
N SER A 129 2.90 -11.53 -0.17
CA SER A 129 3.21 -12.08 1.15
C SER A 129 2.33 -11.47 2.24
N LEU A 130 2.08 -10.16 2.15
CA LEU A 130 1.14 -9.45 3.01
C LEU A 130 -0.30 -9.98 2.87
N GLU A 131 -0.74 -10.28 1.65
CA GLU A 131 -2.07 -10.84 1.38
C GLU A 131 -2.21 -12.23 2.00
N LYS A 132 -1.21 -13.09 1.84
CA LYS A 132 -1.21 -14.42 2.44
C LYS A 132 -1.25 -14.34 3.97
N LEU A 133 -0.44 -13.46 4.56
CA LEU A 133 -0.44 -13.21 6.00
C LEU A 133 -1.80 -12.69 6.49
N ALA A 134 -2.42 -11.75 5.77
CA ALA A 134 -3.73 -11.20 6.13
C ALA A 134 -4.87 -12.23 6.04
N ARG A 135 -4.81 -13.14 5.07
CA ARG A 135 -5.82 -14.20 4.87
C ARG A 135 -5.66 -15.36 5.84
N GLU A 136 -4.43 -15.75 6.14
CA GLU A 136 -4.14 -17.00 6.86
C GLU A 136 -3.66 -16.81 8.30
N GLY A 137 -3.22 -15.60 8.66
CA GLY A 137 -2.65 -15.28 9.96
C GLY A 137 -3.70 -15.25 11.05
N ASN A 138 -3.37 -15.79 12.22
CA ASN A 138 -4.25 -15.73 13.38
C ASN A 138 -3.86 -14.55 14.29
N SER A 139 -4.66 -13.48 14.23
CA SER A 139 -4.43 -12.23 14.97
C SER A 139 -4.65 -12.33 16.47
N LYS A 140 -5.35 -13.36 16.98
CA LYS A 140 -5.62 -13.51 18.43
C LYS A 140 -4.36 -13.76 19.26
N HIS A 141 -3.25 -14.13 18.62
CA HIS A 141 -2.07 -14.64 19.31
C HIS A 141 -0.78 -13.92 18.91
N THR A 142 -0.83 -12.92 18.01
CA THR A 142 0.37 -12.25 17.50
C THR A 142 0.04 -10.86 16.98
N GLU A 143 0.56 -9.82 17.65
CA GLU A 143 0.34 -8.41 17.26
C GLU A 143 0.92 -8.07 15.88
N ASP A 144 2.03 -8.70 15.50
CA ASP A 144 2.63 -8.56 14.18
C ASP A 144 1.66 -8.94 13.05
N ILE A 145 0.77 -9.92 13.27
CA ILE A 145 -0.26 -10.27 12.29
C ILE A 145 -1.22 -9.10 12.07
N ILE A 146 -1.63 -8.42 13.14
CA ILE A 146 -2.51 -7.24 13.07
C ILE A 146 -1.78 -6.11 12.31
N LYS A 147 -0.53 -5.83 12.70
CA LYS A 147 0.30 -4.78 12.09
C LYS A 147 0.47 -5.00 10.58
N TYR A 148 0.86 -6.20 10.16
CA TYR A 148 1.10 -6.48 8.74
C TYR A 148 -0.20 -6.62 7.95
N THR A 149 -1.31 -7.05 8.57
CA THR A 149 -2.64 -6.97 7.94
C THR A 149 -3.07 -5.54 7.69
N ALA A 150 -2.79 -4.60 8.60
CA ALA A 150 -3.05 -3.18 8.36
C ALA A 150 -2.20 -2.66 7.18
N LEU A 151 -0.93 -3.06 7.11
CA LEU A 151 -0.05 -2.72 5.99
C LEU A 151 -0.57 -3.29 4.65
N TYR A 152 -1.10 -4.52 4.66
CA TYR A 152 -1.76 -5.10 3.49
C TYR A 152 -2.91 -4.21 3.01
N ILE A 153 -3.83 -3.83 3.90
CA ILE A 153 -5.01 -3.02 3.55
C ILE A 153 -4.59 -1.69 2.93
N VAL A 154 -3.61 -1.00 3.53
CA VAL A 154 -3.10 0.28 3.01
C VAL A 154 -2.53 0.13 1.60
N ASN A 155 -1.68 -0.89 1.38
CA ASN A 155 -1.06 -1.10 0.07
C ASN A 155 -2.07 -1.60 -0.98
N LYS A 156 -3.04 -2.43 -0.57
CA LYS A 156 -4.11 -2.92 -1.46
C LYS A 156 -5.02 -1.78 -1.91
N HIS A 157 -5.40 -0.89 -0.98
CA HIS A 157 -6.14 0.34 -1.31
C HIS A 157 -5.35 1.27 -2.24
N LYS A 158 -4.04 1.42 -2.01
CA LYS A 158 -3.18 2.18 -2.91
C LYS A 158 -3.13 1.56 -4.32
N GLN A 159 -2.97 0.24 -4.41
CA GLN A 159 -3.01 -0.48 -5.69
C GLN A 159 -4.35 -0.31 -6.41
N PHE A 160 -5.46 -0.33 -5.66
CA PHE A 160 -6.78 -0.08 -6.21
C PHE A 160 -6.87 1.33 -6.84
N ASN A 161 -6.48 2.37 -6.10
CA ASN A 161 -6.54 3.75 -6.60
C ASN A 161 -5.63 3.96 -7.82
N THR A 162 -4.41 3.43 -7.82
CA THR A 162 -3.53 3.52 -8.99
C THR A 162 -4.17 2.89 -10.22
N LYS A 163 -4.76 1.69 -10.09
CA LYS A 163 -5.43 1.07 -11.24
C LYS A 163 -6.73 1.78 -11.64
N LEU A 164 -7.43 2.43 -10.70
CA LEU A 164 -8.61 3.24 -10.99
C LEU A 164 -8.23 4.52 -11.75
N GLU A 165 -7.14 5.19 -11.36
CA GLU A 165 -6.58 6.33 -12.08
C GLU A 165 -6.15 5.93 -13.51
N ASP A 166 -5.49 4.79 -13.65
CA ASP A 166 -5.11 4.27 -14.97
C ASP A 166 -6.33 3.93 -15.83
N LEU A 167 -7.39 3.38 -15.24
CA LEU A 167 -8.66 3.18 -15.94
C LEU A 167 -9.23 4.51 -16.41
N GLY A 168 -9.28 5.52 -15.54
CA GLY A 168 -9.80 6.86 -15.82
C GLY A 168 -9.05 7.64 -16.91
N LYS A 169 -7.83 7.22 -17.29
CA LYS A 169 -7.14 7.74 -18.49
C LYS A 169 -7.78 7.27 -19.80
N SER A 170 -8.62 6.23 -19.75
CA SER A 170 -9.14 5.54 -20.92
C SER A 170 -10.68 5.45 -20.99
N VAL A 171 -11.38 5.89 -19.94
CA VAL A 171 -12.85 5.95 -19.85
C VAL A 171 -13.26 7.14 -18.98
N ASP A 172 -14.44 7.72 -19.23
CA ASP A 172 -15.05 8.67 -18.31
C ASP A 172 -15.65 7.92 -17.11
N LEU A 173 -15.08 8.10 -15.91
CA LEU A 173 -15.55 7.44 -14.69
C LEU A 173 -16.85 8.04 -14.13
N TYR A 174 -17.21 9.27 -14.53
CA TYR A 174 -18.37 9.99 -13.99
C TYR A 174 -19.56 9.97 -14.94
N TYR A 175 -19.30 10.06 -16.25
CA TYR A 175 -20.31 10.04 -17.30
C TYR A 175 -19.97 9.04 -18.42
N PRO A 176 -19.84 7.74 -18.10
CA PRO A 176 -19.43 6.73 -19.06
C PRO A 176 -20.47 6.52 -20.16
N LYS A 177 -19.99 6.26 -21.37
CA LYS A 177 -20.79 5.66 -22.45
C LYS A 177 -21.10 4.19 -22.12
N GLU A 178 -22.07 3.59 -22.81
CA GLU A 178 -22.50 2.20 -22.57
C GLU A 178 -21.35 1.18 -22.62
N GLU A 179 -20.45 1.31 -23.60
CA GLU A 179 -19.27 0.45 -23.74
C GLU A 179 -18.24 0.65 -22.61
N GLU A 180 -18.12 1.88 -22.11
CA GLU A 180 -17.22 2.25 -21.02
C GLU A 180 -17.75 1.76 -19.67
N ALA A 181 -19.07 1.82 -19.46
CA ALA A 181 -19.74 1.31 -18.27
C ALA A 181 -19.45 -0.18 -18.05
N THR A 182 -19.39 -0.97 -19.13
CA THR A 182 -19.00 -2.38 -19.07
C THR A 182 -17.56 -2.56 -18.59
N ARG A 183 -16.62 -1.74 -19.07
CA ARG A 183 -15.21 -1.77 -18.64
C ARG A 183 -15.05 -1.38 -17.17
N ILE A 184 -15.77 -0.34 -16.74
CA ILE A 184 -15.81 0.11 -15.34
C ILE A 184 -16.39 -0.98 -14.44
N SER A 185 -17.51 -1.60 -14.83
CA SER A 185 -18.12 -2.69 -14.08
C SER A 185 -17.16 -3.87 -13.89
N ARG A 186 -16.49 -4.31 -14.97
CA ARG A 186 -15.48 -5.38 -14.91
C ARG A 186 -14.30 -5.03 -13.99
N PHE A 187 -13.87 -3.76 -13.98
CA PHE A 187 -12.83 -3.31 -13.07
C PHE A 187 -13.23 -3.49 -11.61
N TYR A 188 -14.41 -2.99 -11.20
CA TYR A 188 -14.88 -3.10 -9.82
C TYR A 188 -15.17 -4.55 -9.41
N GLN A 189 -15.70 -5.38 -10.32
CA GLN A 189 -15.94 -6.81 -10.04
C GLN A 189 -14.64 -7.61 -9.83
N GLY A 190 -13.53 -7.17 -10.42
CA GLY A 190 -12.23 -7.83 -10.27
C GLY A 190 -11.50 -7.54 -8.95
N TRP A 191 -12.02 -6.61 -8.15
CA TRP A 191 -11.43 -6.14 -6.89
C TRP A 191 -12.28 -6.56 -5.69
#